data_AF-A0A2D4PM87-F1
#
_entry.id   AF-A0A2D4PM87-F1
#
_cell.length_a   1.000
_cell.length_b   1.000
_cell.length_c   1.000
_cell.angle_alpha   90.00
_cell.angle_beta   90.00
_cell.angle_gamma   90.00
#
_symmetry.space_group_name_H-M   'P 1'
#
loop_
_entity.id
_entity.type
_entity.pdbx_description
1 polymer ?
#
loop_
_entity_poly.entity_id
_entity_poly.type
_entity_poly.pdbx_seq_one_letter_code
_entity_poly.pdbx_strand_id
1 'polypeptide(L)'
;EGAEVVDALGLNGLQGREEAAAAATEGGKQTVPLDVPEQEKQEHDISLFVKAGSDGESIGNCPFSQRLFMILWLKGVIFNVTTVDLKRKPADLQKLAPGTNPPFITFDGDVKIDVNKIEEFLEEKLAPPRYAKLAPNHTESYSAGNDVFAKFSAFIKNTREDVNEHLEKNIA
;
A
#
# COMPACT_ATOMS: atom_id res chain seq x y z
N GLU A 1 5.96 -1.46 24.74
CA GLU A 1 5.77 -0.18 24.03
C GLU A 1 5.96 -0.48 22.55
N GLY A 2 4.94 -0.58 21.70
CA GLY A 2 3.77 0.26 21.55
C GLY A 2 3.91 0.91 20.18
N ALA A 3 3.69 0.15 19.10
CA ALA A 3 3.85 0.64 17.73
C ALA A 3 2.76 1.69 17.44
N GLU A 4 3.19 2.88 17.04
CA GLU A 4 2.30 3.97 16.65
C GLU A 4 1.69 3.64 15.28
N VAL A 5 0.37 3.43 15.26
CA VAL A 5 -0.41 3.23 14.05
C VAL A 5 -0.74 4.61 13.52
N VAL A 6 -0.04 5.05 12.47
CA VAL A 6 -0.36 6.30 11.79
C VAL A 6 -1.53 6.06 10.86
N ASP A 7 -2.71 6.55 11.25
CA ASP A 7 -3.87 6.64 10.36
C ASP A 7 -3.58 7.72 9.32
N ALA A 8 -3.44 7.33 8.05
CA ALA A 8 -3.10 8.24 6.96
C ALA A 8 -4.29 9.13 6.52
N LEU A 9 -5.41 9.10 7.24
CA LEU A 9 -6.63 9.86 6.93
C LEU A 9 -6.72 11.17 7.73
N GLY A 10 -5.76 12.08 7.52
CA GLY A 10 -5.67 13.36 8.20
C GLY A 10 -6.24 14.59 7.46
N LEU A 11 -7.20 14.42 6.53
CA LEU A 11 -7.76 15.55 5.76
C LEU A 11 -9.27 15.46 5.59
N ASN A 12 -10.03 15.50 6.70
CA ASN A 12 -11.44 15.90 6.71
C ASN A 12 -11.79 16.47 8.09
N GLY A 13 -11.39 17.71 8.34
CA GLY A 13 -11.84 18.47 9.50
C GLY A 13 -13.14 19.20 9.18
N LEU A 14 -14.24 18.81 9.82
CA LEU A 14 -15.31 19.68 10.37
C LEU A 14 -16.52 18.85 10.84
N GLN A 15 -16.50 18.42 12.10
CA GLN A 15 -17.67 18.14 12.94
C GLN A 15 -17.12 17.90 14.36
N GLY A 16 -17.60 18.50 15.44
CA GLY A 16 -18.77 19.30 15.71
C GLY A 16 -18.96 19.14 17.22
N ARG A 17 -18.90 20.23 17.97
CA ARG A 17 -19.06 20.22 19.43
C ARG A 17 -20.52 19.97 19.76
N GLU A 18 -20.74 18.94 20.57
CA GLU A 18 -22.05 18.46 21.01
C GLU A 18 -22.60 19.36 22.14
N GLU A 19 -23.83 19.85 21.99
CA GLU A 19 -24.70 20.19 23.13
C GLU A 19 -26.16 19.86 22.79
N ALA A 20 -26.81 19.20 23.75
CA ALA A 20 -28.17 18.68 23.71
C ALA A 20 -29.22 19.75 24.06
N ALA A 21 -30.43 19.63 23.52
CA ALA A 21 -31.68 20.02 24.19
C ALA A 21 -32.91 19.41 23.52
N ALA A 22 -33.85 18.94 24.34
CA ALA A 22 -35.07 18.21 24.00
C ALA A 22 -36.28 19.12 23.72
N ALA A 23 -37.26 18.65 22.93
CA ALA A 23 -38.70 18.91 23.10
C ALA A 23 -39.56 18.01 22.18
N ALA A 24 -40.69 17.54 22.69
CA ALA A 24 -41.62 16.58 22.08
C ALA A 24 -42.80 17.25 21.35
N THR A 25 -43.35 16.63 20.29
CA THR A 25 -44.82 16.57 20.01
C THR A 25 -45.16 15.53 18.93
N GLU A 26 -46.36 14.92 19.06
CA GLU A 26 -46.92 13.83 18.24
C GLU A 26 -47.40 14.25 16.83
N GLY A 27 -47.38 13.30 15.87
CA GLY A 27 -48.28 13.30 14.70
C GLY A 27 -47.69 12.76 13.38
N GLY A 28 -48.23 11.64 12.88
CA GLY A 28 -48.45 11.39 11.45
C GLY A 28 -47.29 10.92 10.55
N LYS A 29 -47.22 9.59 10.36
CA LYS A 29 -46.97 8.83 9.09
C LYS A 29 -46.11 9.47 7.98
N GLN A 30 -44.88 8.97 7.80
CA GLN A 30 -44.31 8.45 6.53
C GLN A 30 -42.87 7.97 6.83
N THR A 31 -42.62 6.66 6.83
CA THR A 31 -41.24 6.14 6.85
C THR A 31 -40.64 6.33 5.47
N VAL A 32 -39.99 7.48 5.24
CA VAL A 32 -38.94 7.56 4.23
C VAL A 32 -37.76 6.75 4.77
N PRO A 33 -37.23 5.76 4.03
CA PRO A 33 -35.91 5.25 4.35
C PRO A 33 -34.98 6.44 4.18
N LEU A 34 -34.49 6.99 5.28
CA LEU A 34 -33.26 7.76 5.23
C LEU A 34 -32.23 6.75 4.78
N ASP A 35 -31.76 6.90 3.54
CA ASP A 35 -30.56 6.25 3.03
C ASP A 35 -29.42 6.63 3.98
N VAL A 36 -29.26 5.82 5.02
CA VAL A 36 -28.04 5.79 5.81
C VAL A 36 -26.96 5.45 4.79
N PRO A 37 -25.91 6.28 4.60
CA PRO A 37 -24.79 5.88 3.77
C PRO A 37 -24.32 4.54 4.33
N GLU A 38 -24.51 3.49 3.54
CA GLU A 38 -24.09 2.14 3.86
C GLU A 38 -22.62 2.26 4.20
N GLN A 39 -22.29 2.17 5.50
CA GLN A 39 -20.89 2.21 5.94
C GLN A 39 -20.20 1.13 5.12
N GLU A 40 -19.34 1.54 4.18
CA GLU A 40 -18.64 0.61 3.31
C GLU A 40 -17.90 -0.37 4.20
N LYS A 41 -18.50 -1.55 4.39
CA LYS A 41 -17.95 -2.53 5.29
C LYS A 41 -16.65 -2.99 4.66
N GLN A 42 -15.55 -2.74 5.37
CA GLN A 42 -14.23 -3.17 4.97
C GLN A 42 -14.30 -4.68 4.74
N GLU A 43 -14.15 -5.09 3.48
CA GLU A 43 -14.37 -6.48 3.05
C GLU A 43 -13.21 -7.39 3.45
N HIS A 44 -12.00 -6.83 3.41
CA HIS A 44 -10.76 -7.55 3.66
C HIS A 44 -9.87 -6.77 4.63
N ASP A 45 -9.21 -7.50 5.53
CA ASP A 45 -8.14 -6.97 6.37
C ASP A 45 -6.82 -7.09 5.63
N ILE A 46 -6.33 -5.95 5.10
CA ILE A 46 -5.12 -5.88 4.31
C ILE A 46 -4.10 -5.03 5.07
N SER A 47 -2.92 -5.60 5.30
CA SER A 47 -1.77 -4.85 5.82
C SER A 47 -0.55 -5.05 4.93
N LEU A 48 0.05 -3.94 4.51
CA LEU A 48 1.29 -3.90 3.72
C LEU A 48 2.47 -3.61 4.65
N PHE A 49 3.46 -4.51 4.64
CA PHE A 49 4.68 -4.35 5.41
C PHE A 49 5.80 -3.86 4.48
N VAL A 50 6.26 -2.63 4.69
CA VAL A 50 7.27 -1.97 3.86
C VAL A 50 8.59 -1.82 4.59
N LYS A 51 9.67 -1.60 3.84
CA LYS A 51 10.98 -1.31 4.45
C LYS A 51 10.94 0.03 5.17
N ALA A 52 11.41 0.10 6.41
CA ALA A 52 11.57 1.36 7.12
C ALA A 52 12.77 2.18 6.60
N GLY A 53 12.69 3.49 6.80
CA GLY A 53 13.75 4.46 6.56
C GLY A 53 14.92 4.28 7.53
N SER A 54 15.91 5.15 7.41
CA SER A 54 17.11 5.12 8.26
C SER A 54 16.82 5.43 9.73
N ASP A 55 15.73 6.15 10.01
CA ASP A 55 15.19 6.41 11.35
C ASP A 55 14.53 5.17 11.98
N GLY A 56 14.17 4.18 11.17
CA GLY A 56 13.46 2.98 11.60
C GLY A 56 11.94 3.15 11.68
N GLU A 57 11.41 4.32 11.28
CA GLU A 57 9.98 4.67 11.42
C GLU A 57 9.36 5.09 10.10
N SER A 58 10.04 5.94 9.32
CA SER A 58 9.53 6.46 8.05
C SER A 58 9.51 5.39 6.95
N ILE A 59 8.83 5.66 5.84
CA ILE A 59 8.90 4.79 4.65
C ILE A 59 10.29 4.89 4.03
N GLY A 60 10.97 3.75 3.92
CA GLY A 60 12.31 3.65 3.35
C GLY A 60 12.34 3.55 1.84
N ASN A 61 13.54 3.70 1.27
CA ASN A 61 13.77 3.51 -0.15
C ASN A 61 13.65 2.02 -0.53
N CYS A 62 12.52 1.66 -1.14
CA CYS A 62 12.26 0.33 -1.69
C CYS A 62 11.27 0.42 -2.86
N PRO A 63 11.71 0.33 -4.13
CA PRO A 63 10.82 0.44 -5.29
C PRO A 63 9.74 -0.65 -5.31
N PHE A 64 10.02 -1.83 -4.77
CA PHE A 64 9.02 -2.90 -4.66
C PHE A 64 7.94 -2.60 -3.62
N SER A 65 8.30 -1.97 -2.50
CA SER A 65 7.32 -1.53 -1.49
C SER A 65 6.41 -0.47 -2.08
N GLN A 66 6.99 0.49 -2.80
CA GLN A 66 6.25 1.54 -3.49
C GLN A 66 5.29 0.96 -4.55
N ARG A 67 5.73 -0.03 -5.33
CA ARG A 67 4.88 -0.72 -6.32
C ARG A 67 3.61 -1.29 -5.69
N LEU A 68 3.74 -2.05 -4.61
CA LEU A 68 2.59 -2.66 -3.93
C LEU A 68 1.69 -1.61 -3.27
N PHE A 69 2.27 -0.58 -2.68
CA PHE A 69 1.51 0.55 -2.14
C PHE A 69 0.65 1.22 -3.23
N MET A 70 1.24 1.49 -4.40
CA MET A 70 0.52 2.09 -5.53
C MET A 70 -0.60 1.19 -6.03
N ILE A 71 -0.39 -0.13 -6.10
CA ILE A 71 -1.44 -1.08 -6.50
C ILE A 71 -2.63 -1.01 -5.53
N LEU A 72 -2.42 -1.14 -4.22
CA LEU A 72 -3.49 -1.08 -3.23
C LEU A 72 -4.21 0.27 -3.24
N TRP A 73 -3.46 1.36 -3.39
CA TRP A 73 -4.01 2.70 -3.55
C TRP A 73 -4.92 2.82 -4.77
N LEU A 74 -4.46 2.37 -5.94
CA LEU A 74 -5.23 2.42 -7.18
C LEU A 74 -6.42 1.46 -7.20
N LYS A 75 -6.37 0.37 -6.42
CA LYS A 75 -7.53 -0.49 -6.18
C LYS A 75 -8.63 0.21 -5.37
N GLY A 76 -8.30 1.27 -4.62
CA GLY A 76 -9.25 2.00 -3.78
C GLY A 76 -9.70 1.20 -2.56
N VAL A 77 -8.88 0.24 -2.10
CA VAL A 77 -9.16 -0.54 -0.89
C VAL A 77 -8.61 0.17 0.34
N ILE A 78 -9.24 -0.02 1.50
CA ILE A 78 -8.69 0.42 2.79
C ILE A 78 -7.66 -0.62 3.26
N PHE A 79 -6.44 -0.18 3.51
CA PHE A 79 -5.35 -1.04 3.98
C PHE A 79 -4.44 -0.29 4.95
N ASN A 80 -3.76 -1.05 5.82
CA ASN A 80 -2.75 -0.52 6.73
C ASN A 80 -1.36 -0.60 6.13
N VAL A 81 -0.48 0.33 6.54
CA VAL A 81 0.95 0.29 6.19
C VAL A 81 1.76 0.21 7.46
N THR A 82 2.63 -0.79 7.55
CA THR A 82 3.56 -0.95 8.67
C THR A 82 4.99 -0.91 8.14
N THR A 83 5.80 0.00 8.66
CA THR A 83 7.23 0.06 8.36
C THR A 83 7.99 -0.97 9.19
N VAL A 84 8.95 -1.65 8.56
CA VAL A 84 9.72 -2.73 9.17
C VAL A 84 11.19 -2.32 9.27
N ASP A 85 11.65 -2.06 10.48
CA ASP A 85 13.06 -1.86 10.78
C ASP A 85 13.82 -3.19 10.71
N LEU A 86 14.66 -3.34 9.67
CA LEU A 86 15.48 -4.53 9.44
C LEU A 86 16.58 -4.72 10.48
N LYS A 87 17.00 -3.67 11.19
CA LYS A 87 18.01 -3.76 12.25
C LYS A 87 17.41 -4.20 13.58
N ARG A 88 16.14 -3.88 13.81
CA ARG A 88 15.42 -4.13 15.06
C ARG A 88 14.08 -4.81 14.78
N LYS A 89 14.11 -5.97 14.11
CA LYS A 89 12.89 -6.67 13.67
C LYS A 89 12.07 -7.15 14.90
N PRO A 90 10.87 -6.59 15.15
CA PRO A 90 10.00 -7.00 16.26
C PRO A 90 9.71 -8.50 16.26
N ALA A 91 9.59 -9.10 17.45
CA ALA A 91 9.37 -10.54 17.61
C ALA A 91 8.09 -11.02 16.90
N ASP A 92 7.03 -10.20 16.91
CA ASP A 92 5.76 -10.57 16.29
C ASP A 92 5.85 -10.58 14.76
N LEU A 93 6.64 -9.69 14.15
CA LEU A 93 6.94 -9.75 12.72
C LEU A 93 7.82 -10.94 12.34
N GLN A 94 8.71 -11.38 13.24
CA GLN A 94 9.47 -12.61 13.03
C GLN A 94 8.58 -13.86 13.05
N LYS A 95 7.54 -13.89 13.89
CA LYS A 95 6.56 -14.98 13.92
C LYS A 95 5.67 -14.97 12.69
N LEU A 96 5.23 -13.78 12.27
CA LEU A 96 4.36 -13.60 11.11
C LEU A 96 5.05 -14.02 9.81
N ALA A 97 6.28 -13.56 9.59
CA ALA A 97 7.04 -13.84 8.38
C ALA A 97 8.52 -14.13 8.70
N PRO A 98 8.84 -15.37 9.15
CA PRO A 98 10.19 -15.76 9.55
C PRO A 98 11.14 -15.75 8.36
N GLY A 99 12.26 -15.04 8.49
CA GLY A 99 13.26 -14.93 7.42
C GLY A 99 12.85 -14.08 6.21
N THR A 100 11.62 -13.56 6.17
CA THR A 100 11.14 -12.73 5.06
C THR A 100 11.57 -11.27 5.23
N ASN A 101 12.12 -10.70 4.16
CA ASN A 101 12.36 -9.27 4.07
C ASN A 101 11.15 -8.57 3.42
N PRO A 102 10.81 -7.34 3.82
CA PRO A 102 9.81 -6.54 3.15
C PRO A 102 10.22 -6.24 1.69
N PRO A 103 9.25 -6.03 0.79
CA PRO A 103 7.83 -5.95 1.10
C PRO A 103 7.12 -7.31 1.14
N PHE A 104 6.11 -7.42 2.01
CA PHE A 104 5.15 -8.52 2.06
C PHE A 104 3.79 -7.97 2.52
N ILE A 105 2.72 -8.75 2.34
CA ILE A 105 1.38 -8.38 2.82
C ILE A 105 0.79 -9.46 3.72
N THR A 106 -0.14 -9.07 4.58
CA THR A 106 -1.18 -9.96 5.08
C THR A 106 -2.50 -9.62 4.41
N PHE A 107 -3.26 -10.64 4.03
CA PHE A 107 -4.59 -10.51 3.48
C PHE A 107 -5.50 -11.49 4.22
N ASP A 108 -6.45 -10.97 5.01
CA ASP A 108 -7.32 -11.77 5.88
C ASP A 108 -6.54 -12.74 6.79
N GLY A 109 -5.39 -12.28 7.29
CA GLY A 109 -4.46 -13.05 8.13
C GLY A 109 -3.45 -13.91 7.37
N ASP A 110 -3.63 -14.14 6.07
CA ASP A 110 -2.70 -14.94 5.26
C ASP A 110 -1.51 -14.11 4.77
N VAL A 111 -0.30 -14.59 5.02
CA VAL A 111 0.94 -13.91 4.64
C VAL A 111 1.33 -14.24 3.19
N LYS A 112 1.60 -13.20 2.39
CA LYS A 112 2.12 -13.32 1.02
C LYS A 112 3.43 -12.53 0.88
N ILE A 113 4.47 -13.15 0.32
CA ILE A 113 5.86 -12.66 0.42
C ILE A 113 6.56 -12.35 -0.91
N ASP A 114 6.06 -12.84 -2.03
CA ASP A 114 6.67 -12.64 -3.36
C ASP A 114 5.93 -11.50 -4.06
N VAL A 115 6.65 -10.44 -4.43
CA VAL A 115 6.07 -9.21 -4.99
C VAL A 115 5.21 -9.47 -6.22
N ASN A 116 5.68 -10.30 -7.15
CA ASN A 116 4.95 -10.56 -8.39
C ASN A 116 3.70 -11.40 -8.09
N LYS A 117 3.83 -12.41 -7.21
CA LYS A 117 2.67 -13.22 -6.80
C LYS A 117 1.64 -12.42 -5.98
N ILE A 118 2.10 -11.43 -5.21
CA ILE A 118 1.21 -10.52 -4.47
C ILE A 118 0.41 -9.68 -5.48
N GLU A 119 1.06 -9.11 -6.49
CA GLU A 119 0.39 -8.34 -7.54
C GLU A 119 -0.64 -9.18 -8.30
N GLU A 120 -0.27 -10.38 -8.74
CA GLU A 120 -1.20 -11.32 -9.39
C GLU A 120 -2.39 -11.63 -8.48
N PHE A 121 -2.14 -11.91 -7.21
CA PHE A 121 -3.17 -12.20 -6.22
C PHE A 121 -4.11 -11.01 -5.96
N LEU A 122 -3.57 -9.79 -5.85
CA LEU A 122 -4.37 -8.58 -5.64
C LEU A 122 -5.19 -8.24 -6.89
N GLU A 123 -4.66 -8.46 -8.10
CA GLU A 123 -5.39 -8.24 -9.34
C GLU A 123 -6.56 -9.23 -9.49
N GLU A 124 -6.36 -10.49 -9.07
CA GLU A 124 -7.41 -11.53 -9.09
C GLU A 124 -8.46 -11.32 -8.00
N LYS A 125 -8.06 -11.02 -6.76
CA LYS A 125 -8.98 -10.91 -5.62
C LYS A 125 -9.74 -9.60 -5.58
N LEU A 126 -9.06 -8.50 -5.89
CA LEU A 126 -9.67 -7.17 -5.92
C LEU A 126 -10.08 -6.86 -7.37
N ALA A 127 -11.15 -7.50 -7.82
CA ALA A 127 -11.63 -7.44 -9.21
C ALA A 127 -12.95 -6.66 -9.37
N PRO A 128 -13.35 -6.31 -10.61
CA PRO A 128 -14.65 -5.73 -10.90
C PRO A 128 -15.81 -6.65 -10.46
N PRO A 129 -17.00 -6.09 -10.11
CA PRO A 129 -17.41 -4.69 -10.28
C PRO A 129 -16.94 -3.75 -9.16
N ARG A 130 -16.42 -4.27 -8.05
CA ARG A 130 -16.11 -3.48 -6.86
C ARG A 130 -14.77 -2.74 -6.95
N TYR A 131 -13.75 -3.38 -7.53
CA TYR A 131 -12.41 -2.82 -7.61
C TYR A 131 -11.96 -2.71 -9.07
N ALA A 132 -11.17 -1.68 -9.41
CA ALA A 132 -10.70 -1.45 -10.76
C ALA A 132 -9.72 -2.54 -11.24
N LYS A 133 -9.82 -2.94 -12.50
CA LYS A 133 -8.78 -3.76 -13.17
C LYS A 133 -7.57 -2.87 -13.48
N LEU A 134 -6.38 -3.25 -13.02
CA LEU A 134 -5.16 -2.46 -13.19
C LEU A 134 -4.23 -3.01 -14.28
N ALA A 135 -4.41 -4.26 -14.70
CA ALA A 135 -3.60 -4.85 -15.74
C ALA A 135 -3.69 -4.02 -17.05
N PRO A 136 -2.55 -3.63 -17.65
CA PRO A 136 -2.52 -2.86 -18.89
C PRO A 136 -3.16 -3.60 -20.06
N ASN A 137 -3.73 -2.83 -20.98
CA ASN A 137 -4.34 -3.36 -22.20
C ASN A 137 -3.32 -3.81 -23.25
N HIS A 138 -2.13 -3.18 -23.27
CA HIS A 138 -1.06 -3.46 -24.23
C HIS A 138 0.06 -4.23 -23.54
N THR A 139 0.37 -5.41 -24.06
CA THR A 139 1.38 -6.31 -23.47
C THR A 139 2.77 -5.72 -23.49
N GLU A 140 3.10 -4.84 -24.44
CA GLU A 140 4.38 -4.14 -24.53
C GLU A 140 4.63 -3.25 -23.30
N SER A 141 3.58 -2.84 -22.59
CA SER A 141 3.69 -2.00 -21.40
C SER A 141 4.45 -2.70 -20.25
N TYR A 142 4.44 -4.04 -20.21
CA TYR A 142 5.17 -4.80 -19.19
C TYR A 142 6.67 -4.86 -19.44
N SER A 143 7.10 -4.80 -20.71
CA SER A 143 8.51 -4.92 -21.09
C SER A 143 9.17 -3.57 -21.32
N ALA A 144 8.40 -2.53 -21.61
CA ALA A 144 8.91 -1.17 -21.78
C ALA A 144 9.67 -0.71 -20.52
N GLY A 145 10.97 -0.42 -20.69
CA GLY A 145 11.84 0.08 -19.61
C GLY A 145 12.32 -0.97 -18.60
N ASN A 146 12.13 -2.26 -18.85
CA ASN A 146 12.51 -3.33 -17.90
C ASN A 146 14.02 -3.39 -17.60
N ASP A 147 14.86 -2.89 -18.51
CA ASP A 147 16.32 -2.88 -18.41
C ASP A 147 16.89 -1.56 -17.89
N VAL A 148 16.08 -0.50 -17.81
CA VAL A 148 16.49 0.86 -17.40
C VAL A 148 17.07 0.85 -15.99
N PHE A 149 16.42 0.17 -15.04
CA PHE A 149 16.92 0.10 -13.67
C PHE A 149 18.26 -0.65 -13.58
N ALA A 150 18.45 -1.69 -14.40
CA ALA A 150 19.70 -2.45 -14.44
C ALA A 150 20.84 -1.61 -15.04
N LYS A 151 20.58 -0.91 -16.14
CA LYS A 151 21.51 0.03 -16.77
C LYS A 151 21.90 1.17 -15.83
N PHE A 152 20.92 1.82 -15.19
CA PHE A 152 21.17 2.85 -14.19
C PHE A 152 21.98 2.31 -13.00
N SER A 153 21.65 1.10 -12.53
CA SER A 153 22.39 0.44 -11.44
C SER A 153 23.85 0.18 -11.81
N ALA A 154 24.13 -0.21 -13.05
CA ALA A 154 25.49 -0.42 -13.54
C ALA A 154 26.25 0.91 -13.60
N PHE A 155 25.61 1.98 -14.09
CA PHE A 155 26.19 3.32 -14.16
C PHE A 155 26.53 3.89 -12.78
N ILE A 156 25.56 3.97 -11.86
CA ILE A 156 25.76 4.66 -10.57
C ILE A 156 26.74 3.93 -9.64
N LYS A 157 26.91 2.62 -9.82
CA LYS A 157 27.86 1.80 -9.06
C LYS A 157 29.24 1.73 -9.70
N ASN A 158 29.41 2.29 -10.90
CA ASN A 158 30.68 2.23 -11.60
C ASN A 158 31.74 3.08 -10.88
N THR A 159 32.91 2.49 -10.67
CA THR A 159 34.07 3.18 -10.08
C THR A 159 35.21 3.37 -11.09
N ARG A 160 34.98 3.02 -12.37
CA ARG A 160 36.00 3.00 -13.43
C ARG A 160 35.75 4.12 -14.43
N GLU A 161 36.65 5.10 -14.50
CA GLU A 161 36.50 6.25 -15.40
C GLU A 161 36.51 5.87 -16.89
N ASP A 162 37.24 4.80 -17.27
CA ASP A 162 37.42 4.38 -18.67
C ASP A 162 36.13 3.86 -19.34
N VAL A 163 35.10 3.52 -18.55
CA VAL A 163 33.82 3.02 -19.05
C VAL A 163 32.65 3.97 -18.79
N ASN A 164 32.88 5.14 -18.16
CA ASN A 164 31.83 6.09 -17.80
C ASN A 164 31.01 6.54 -19.02
N GLU A 165 31.68 7.04 -20.06
CA GLU A 165 31.02 7.57 -21.25
C GLU A 165 30.14 6.52 -21.94
N HIS A 166 30.57 5.26 -21.93
CA HIS A 166 29.78 4.15 -22.46
C HIS A 166 28.54 3.87 -21.60
N LEU A 167 28.69 3.84 -20.27
CA LEU A 167 27.56 3.59 -19.37
C LEU A 167 26.53 4.72 -19.38
N GLU A 168 26.96 5.99 -19.46
CA GLU A 168 26.06 7.15 -19.60
C GLU A 168 25.21 7.03 -20.87
N LYS A 169 25.84 6.70 -22.00
CA LYS A 169 25.16 6.50 -23.28
C LYS A 169 24.19 5.31 -23.28
N ASN A 170 24.40 4.32 -22.41
CA ASN A 170 23.57 3.12 -22.34
C ASN A 170 22.32 3.26 -21.46
N ILE A 171 22.16 4.36 -20.71
CA ILE A 171 20.98 4.59 -19.87
C ILE A 171 19.77 5.09 -20.68
N ALA A 172 20.02 5.89 -21.72
CA ALA A 172 19.00 6.61 -22.50
C ALA A 172 18.77 6.00 -23.89
#